data_AF-A0A645IGU6-F1
#
_entry.id   AF-A0A645IGU6-F1
#
_cell.length_a   1.000
_cell.length_b   1.000
_cell.length_c   1.000
_cell.angle_alpha   90.00
_cell.angle_beta   90.00
_cell.angle_gamma   90.00
#
_symmetry.space_group_name_H-M   'P 1'
#
loop_
_entity.id
_entity.type
_entity.pdbx_description
1 polymer ?
#
loop_
_entity_poly.entity_id
_entity_poly.type
_entity_poly.pdbx_seq_one_letter_code
_entity_poly.pdbx_strand_id
1 'polypeptide(L)' 'MMAVHAKDKTDYSGKCFISNSACLEDAQAVAGLVEQTFPHLNGKVLINSIGTVIGSHTGPGTVALFFWGDKRVD' A
#
# COMPACT_ATOMS: atom_id res chain seq x y z
N MET A 1 5.66 -9.25 5.35
CA MET A 1 5.89 -8.11 4.42
C MET A 1 5.28 -8.43 3.05
N MET A 2 4.87 -7.43 2.27
CA MET A 2 4.05 -7.60 1.05
C MET A 2 4.60 -8.66 0.07
N ALA A 3 5.89 -8.66 -0.27
CA ALA A 3 6.45 -9.62 -1.22
C ALA A 3 6.27 -11.10 -0.81
N VAL A 4 6.12 -11.37 0.49
CA VAL A 4 5.95 -12.72 1.02
C VAL A 4 4.47 -13.13 1.05
N HIS A 5 3.58 -12.18 1.30
CA HIS A 5 2.15 -12.45 1.57
C HIS A 5 1.21 -11.87 0.53
N ALA A 6 1.66 -11.13 -0.48
CA ALA A 6 0.77 -10.76 -1.58
C ALA A 6 0.30 -12.03 -2.27
N LYS A 7 -0.96 -12.04 -2.73
CA LYS A 7 -1.47 -13.13 -3.56
C LYS A 7 -0.51 -13.37 -4.73
N ASP A 8 -0.07 -14.60 -4.95
CA ASP A 8 0.91 -14.93 -6.00
C ASP A 8 2.29 -14.25 -5.83
N LYS A 9 2.60 -13.74 -4.62
CA LYS A 9 3.88 -13.13 -4.22
C LYS A 9 4.27 -11.97 -5.14
N THR A 10 5.46 -12.01 -5.74
CA THR A 10 5.96 -10.96 -6.65
C THR A 10 5.23 -10.93 -7.99
N ASP A 11 4.48 -11.98 -8.33
CA ASP A 11 3.60 -12.03 -9.49
C ASP A 11 2.21 -11.43 -9.21
N TYR A 12 2.06 -10.72 -8.09
CA TYR A 12 0.82 -10.07 -7.72
C TYR A 12 0.32 -9.13 -8.81
N SER A 13 -0.89 -9.40 -9.28
CA SER A 13 -1.57 -8.64 -10.35
C SER A 13 -2.80 -7.89 -9.86
N GLY A 14 -2.99 -7.79 -8.54
CA GLY A 14 -4.09 -7.04 -7.95
C GLY A 14 -3.85 -5.52 -7.94
N LYS A 15 -4.85 -4.78 -7.46
CA LYS A 15 -4.74 -3.33 -7.24
C LYS A 15 -4.13 -3.06 -5.88
N CYS A 16 -3.22 -2.10 -5.81
CA CYS A 16 -2.68 -1.58 -4.55
C CYS A 16 -3.20 -0.18 -4.24
N PHE A 17 -3.34 0.09 -2.94
CA PHE A 17 -3.80 1.37 -2.41
C PHE A 17 -2.85 1.84 -1.32
N ILE A 18 -2.60 3.14 -1.26
CA ILE A 18 -1.92 3.77 -0.14
C ILE A 18 -2.83 4.85 0.44
N SER A 19 -2.90 4.93 1.76
CA SER A 19 -3.47 6.08 2.47
C SER A 19 -2.38 6.78 3.27
N ASN A 20 -2.35 8.11 3.25
CA ASN A 20 -1.33 8.90 3.95
C ASN A 20 -1.93 10.01 4.83
N SER A 21 -1.25 10.37 5.92
CA SER A 21 -1.66 11.43 6.84
C SER A 21 -0.66 12.59 6.78
N ALA A 22 -0.95 13.60 5.95
CA ALA A 22 -0.09 14.77 5.76
C ALA A 22 1.38 14.42 5.36
N CYS A 23 1.58 13.36 4.58
CA CYS A 23 2.90 12.89 4.15
C CYS A 23 2.85 12.31 2.72
N LEU A 24 2.39 13.11 1.76
CA LEU A 24 2.21 12.67 0.37
C LEU A 24 3.52 12.21 -0.28
N GLU A 25 4.64 12.88 0.02
CA GLU A 25 5.95 12.54 -0.55
C GLU A 25 6.39 11.13 -0.12
N ASP A 26 6.26 10.81 1.17
CA ASP A 26 6.53 9.46 1.68
C ASP A 26 5.63 8.41 1.03
N ALA A 27 4.35 8.75 0.83
CA ALA A 27 3.39 7.87 0.16
C ALA A 27 3.77 7.61 -1.31
N GLN A 28 4.27 8.63 -2.02
CA GLN A 28 4.74 8.51 -3.40
C GLN A 28 6.03 7.70 -3.48
N ALA A 29 6.96 7.87 -2.53
CA ALA A 29 8.18 7.07 -2.44
C ALA A 29 7.84 5.58 -2.25
N VAL A 30 6.92 5.26 -1.33
CA VAL A 30 6.47 3.88 -1.11
C VAL A 30 5.74 3.32 -2.35
N ALA A 31 4.90 4.13 -3.01
CA ALA A 31 4.23 3.72 -4.25
C ALA A 31 5.26 3.36 -5.35
N GLY A 32 6.31 4.17 -5.51
CA GLY A 32 7.39 3.90 -6.47
C GLY A 32 8.10 2.57 -6.19
N LEU A 33 8.38 2.25 -4.93
CA LEU A 33 8.98 0.98 -4.54
C LEU A 33 8.06 -0.21 -4.82
N VAL A 34 6.75 -0.07 -4.55
CA VAL A 34 5.76 -1.11 -4.84
C VAL A 34 5.66 -1.34 -6.35
N GLU A 35 5.58 -0.29 -7.16
CA GLU A 35 5.49 -0.42 -8.62
C GLU A 35 6.74 -1.01 -9.26
N GLN A 36 7.93 -0.76 -8.70
CA GLN A 36 9.17 -1.40 -9.15
C GLN A 36 9.24 -2.88 -8.76
N THR A 37 8.69 -3.24 -7.59
CA THR A 37 8.77 -4.61 -7.05
C THR A 37 7.72 -5.54 -7.68
N PHE A 38 6.56 -5.02 -8.09
CA PHE A 38 5.43 -5.79 -8.61
C PHE A 38 5.06 -5.33 -10.03
N PRO A 39 5.73 -5.85 -11.07
CA PRO A 39 5.58 -5.36 -12.45
C PRO A 39 4.21 -5.65 -13.07
N HIS A 40 3.45 -6.58 -12.50
CA HIS A 40 2.14 -7.02 -13.02
C HIS A 40 0.94 -6.35 -12.33
N LEU A 41 1.16 -5.35 -11.48
CA LEU A 41 0.09 -4.61 -10.79
C LEU A 41 -1.01 -4.15 -11.75
N ASN A 42 -2.25 -4.14 -11.25
CA ASN A 42 -3.40 -3.62 -11.98
C ASN A 42 -3.37 -2.07 -12.04
N GLY A 43 -2.48 -1.55 -12.88
CA GLY A 43 -2.16 -0.13 -13.00
C GLY A 43 -1.43 0.44 -11.78
N LYS A 44 -1.28 1.77 -11.78
CA LYS A 44 -0.56 2.53 -10.74
C LYS A 44 -1.21 2.39 -9.36
N VAL A 45 -0.42 2.53 -8.29
CA VAL A 45 -0.91 2.54 -6.91
C VAL A 45 -1.85 3.74 -6.71
N LEU A 46 -3.04 3.50 -6.16
CA LEU A 46 -3.97 4.59 -5.85
C LEU A 46 -3.65 5.19 -4.48
N ILE A 47 -3.31 6.48 -4.45
CA ILE A 47 -2.98 7.20 -3.21
C ILE A 47 -4.16 8.06 -2.77
N ASN A 48 -4.56 7.91 -1.51
CA ASN A 48 -5.62 8.67 -0.85
C ASN A 48 -5.11 9.35 0.44
N SER A 49 -5.84 10.35 0.92
CA SER A 49 -5.59 10.94 2.24
C SER A 49 -6.35 10.17 3.33
N ILE A 50 -5.72 10.01 4.49
CA ILE A 50 -6.36 9.50 5.71
C ILE A 50 -7.36 10.57 6.22
N GLY A 51 -8.59 10.14 6.51
CA GLY A 51 -9.64 11.00 7.05
C GLY A 51 -9.46 11.30 8.55
N THR A 52 -10.21 12.28 9.05
CA THR A 52 -10.07 12.85 10.40
C THR A 52 -10.17 11.83 11.54
N VAL A 53 -11.09 10.87 11.44
CA VAL A 53 -11.32 9.86 12.49
C VAL A 53 -10.11 8.93 12.64
N ILE A 54 -9.49 8.49 11.55
CA ILE A 54 -8.32 7.61 11.63
C ILE A 54 -7.07 8.44 11.94
N GLY A 55 -6.94 9.61 11.31
CA GLY A 55 -5.81 10.51 11.47
C GLY A 55 -5.64 11.04 12.90
N SER A 56 -6.73 11.18 13.67
CA SER A 56 -6.65 11.58 15.09
C SER A 56 -5.95 10.54 15.97
N HIS A 57 -5.97 9.27 15.58
CA HIS A 57 -5.29 8.19 16.29
C HIS A 57 -3.88 7.94 15.78
N THR A 58 -3.69 7.97 14.46
CA THR A 58 -2.40 7.61 13.85
C THR A 58 -1.44 8.80 13.73
N GLY A 59 -1.96 10.03 13.71
CA GLY A 59 -1.19 11.26 13.59
C GLY A 59 -0.64 11.53 12.17
N PRO A 60 -0.04 12.72 11.95
CA PRO A 60 0.72 13.03 10.74
C PRO A 60 1.92 12.09 10.54
N GLY A 61 2.33 11.87 9.29
CA GLY A 61 3.44 10.99 8.92
C GLY A 61 3.04 9.53 8.68
N THR A 62 1.77 9.16 8.92
CA THR A 62 1.30 7.79 8.69
C THR A 62 1.23 7.45 7.20
N VAL A 63 1.84 6.35 6.79
CA VAL A 63 1.65 5.73 5.46
C VAL A 63 1.12 4.30 5.64
N ALA A 64 -0.03 4.00 5.05
CA ALA A 64 -0.68 2.69 5.12
C ALA A 64 -0.81 2.09 3.71
N LEU A 65 -0.21 0.92 3.49
CA LEU A 65 -0.28 0.18 2.22
C LEU A 65 -1.29 -0.96 2.34
N PHE A 66 -2.17 -1.08 1.34
CA PHE A 66 -3.19 -2.12 1.26
C PHE A 66 -3.04 -2.92 -0.03
N PHE A 67 -3.14 -4.24 0.10
CA PHE A 67 -3.07 -5.21 -0.98
C PHE A 67 -3.81 -6.49 -0.54
N TRP A 68 -4.12 -7.36 -1.48
CA TRP A 68 -4.74 -8.64 -1.16
C TRP A 68 -3.68 -9.68 -0.78
N GLY A 69 -3.84 -10.24 0.42
CA GLY A 69 -2.96 -11.27 0.95
C GLY A 69 -3.22 -12.66 0.37
N ASP A 70 -2.25 -13.54 0.51
CA ASP A 70 -2.44 -14.98 0.40
C ASP A 70 -3.35 -15.48 1.53
N LYS A 71 -3.78 -16.75 1.42
CA LYS A 71 -4.62 -17.35 2.46
C LYS A 71 -3.82 -17.40 3.75
N ARG A 72 -4.32 -16.70 4.77
CA ARG A 72 -3.80 -16.82 6.14
C ARG A 72 -3.94 -18.27 6.62
N VAL A 73 -2.84 -18.82 7.11
CA VAL A 73 -2.80 -20.10 7.82
C VAL A 73 -2.51 -19.76 9.27
N ASP A 74 -3.41 -20.15 10.18
CA ASP A 74 -3.26 -19.97 11.62
C ASP A 74 -2.45 -21.12 12.25
#